data_AF-A0A7S0NT21-F1
#
_entry.id   AF-A0A7S0NT21-F1
#
_cell.length_a   1.000
_cell.length_b   1.000
_cell.length_c   1.000
_cell.angle_alpha   90.00
_cell.angle_beta   90.00
_cell.angle_gamma   90.00
#
_symmetry.space_group_name_H-M   'P 1'
#
loop_
_entity.id
_entity.type
_entity.pdbx_description
1 polymer ?
#
loop_
_entity_poly.entity_id
_entity_poly.type
_entity_poly.pdbx_seq_one_letter_code
_entity_poly.pdbx_strand_id
1 'polypeptide(L)'
;PLVKPSRPPSPPCESISVAVKDVPVGIELRRWRKGRLAAACKERIGPAVEVALRALPFMTHAALDGAILGTAHSPTLLAAIALPIILCTVQDVGVIVINLSASGSSRFVTLTTVALFGTGFPLGAAATIALTAPSASTGGDL
;
A
#
# COMPACT_ATOMS: atom_id res chain seq x y z
N PRO A 1 -43.37 -23.97 8.67
CA PRO A 1 -42.76 -24.30 7.36
C PRO A 1 -41.71 -23.26 6.94
N LEU A 2 -40.43 -23.63 7.04
CA LEU A 2 -39.27 -22.77 6.73
C LEU A 2 -39.06 -22.73 5.21
N VAL A 3 -39.23 -21.56 4.59
CA VAL A 3 -39.00 -21.36 3.15
C VAL A 3 -37.49 -21.25 2.90
N LYS A 4 -36.94 -22.20 2.15
CA LYS A 4 -35.53 -22.26 1.75
C LYS A 4 -35.26 -21.19 0.68
N PRO A 5 -34.31 -20.25 0.87
CA PRO A 5 -34.02 -19.24 -0.14
C PRO A 5 -33.41 -19.89 -1.39
N SER A 6 -34.08 -19.69 -2.54
CA SER A 6 -33.61 -20.10 -3.85
C SER A 6 -32.39 -19.26 -4.25
N ARG A 7 -31.30 -19.93 -4.64
CA ARG A 7 -30.11 -19.25 -5.20
C ARG A 7 -30.49 -18.53 -6.50
N PRO A 8 -29.95 -17.31 -6.74
CA PRO A 8 -30.10 -16.66 -8.03
C PRO A 8 -29.40 -17.46 -9.14
N PRO A 9 -29.93 -17.43 -10.38
CA PRO A 9 -29.32 -18.10 -11.52
C PRO A 9 -27.95 -17.50 -11.83
N SER A 10 -26.96 -18.36 -12.08
CA SER A 10 -25.65 -17.97 -12.57
C SER A 10 -25.77 -17.36 -13.98
N PRO A 11 -25.03 -16.29 -14.31
CA PRO A 11 -25.01 -15.74 -15.65
C PRO A 11 -24.50 -16.77 -16.67
N PRO A 12 -24.97 -16.73 -17.92
CA PRO A 12 -24.47 -17.58 -18.97
C PRO A 12 -23.00 -17.25 -19.25
N CYS A 13 -22.14 -18.28 -19.17
CA CYS A 13 -20.78 -18.21 -19.72
C CYS A 13 -20.88 -18.18 -21.24
N GLU A 14 -21.06 -16.99 -21.81
CA GLU A 14 -20.77 -16.78 -23.23
C GLU A 14 -19.27 -16.93 -23.43
N SER A 15 -18.89 -18.06 -24.03
CA SER A 15 -17.59 -18.30 -24.62
C SER A 15 -17.38 -17.30 -25.76
N ILE A 16 -16.73 -16.18 -25.45
CA ILE A 16 -16.15 -15.29 -26.45
C ILE A 16 -14.98 -16.04 -27.09
N SER A 17 -15.27 -16.74 -28.18
CA SER A 17 -14.27 -17.30 -29.09
C SER A 17 -13.63 -16.16 -29.88
N VAL A 18 -12.72 -15.42 -29.26
CA VAL A 18 -11.82 -14.52 -30.00
C VAL A 18 -10.92 -15.41 -30.84
N ALA A 19 -11.11 -15.39 -32.16
CA ALA A 19 -10.19 -15.95 -33.12
C ALA A 19 -8.86 -15.19 -33.03
N VAL A 20 -7.96 -15.69 -32.18
CA VAL A 20 -6.59 -15.19 -32.05
C VAL A 20 -5.81 -15.66 -33.27
N LYS A 21 -5.78 -14.79 -34.28
CA LYS A 21 -4.96 -14.91 -35.47
C LYS A 21 -3.49 -14.87 -35.05
N ASP A 22 -2.82 -16.01 -35.17
CA ASP A 22 -1.36 -16.21 -35.18
C ASP A 22 -0.53 -15.30 -34.27
N VAL A 23 -0.65 -15.51 -32.95
CA VAL A 23 0.36 -15.00 -32.01
C VAL A 23 1.57 -15.95 -32.07
N PRO A 24 2.80 -15.45 -32.28
CA PRO A 24 3.98 -16.30 -32.34
C PRO A 24 4.12 -17.08 -31.03
N VAL A 25 4.11 -18.41 -31.15
CA VAL A 25 4.11 -19.43 -30.08
C VAL A 25 5.13 -19.16 -28.95
N GLY A 26 6.23 -18.46 -29.27
CA GLY A 26 7.26 -18.07 -28.29
C GLY A 26 6.89 -16.94 -27.31
N ILE A 27 5.89 -16.12 -27.61
CA ILE A 27 5.43 -15.04 -26.70
C ILE A 27 4.42 -15.59 -25.69
N GLU A 28 3.58 -16.53 -26.14
CA GLU A 28 2.51 -17.11 -25.33
C GLU A 28 3.04 -18.03 -24.23
N LEU A 29 4.07 -18.84 -24.52
CA LEU A 29 4.79 -19.66 -23.54
C LEU A 29 5.47 -18.82 -22.43
N ARG A 30 5.98 -17.62 -22.77
CA ARG A 30 6.54 -16.69 -21.77
C ARG A 30 5.46 -16.05 -20.90
N ARG A 31 4.30 -15.70 -21.48
CA ARG A 31 3.12 -15.22 -20.73
C ARG A 31 2.57 -16.31 -19.79
N TRP A 32 2.52 -17.56 -20.26
CA TRP A 32 2.07 -18.72 -19.46
C TRP A 32 3.03 -19.08 -18.31
N ARG A 33 4.36 -18.97 -18.53
CA ARG A 33 5.35 -19.14 -17.45
C ARG A 33 5.28 -18.03 -16.41
N LYS A 34 5.13 -16.76 -16.82
CA LYS A 34 4.92 -15.64 -15.88
C LYS A 34 3.62 -15.79 -15.08
N GLY A 35 2.53 -16.21 -15.73
CA GLY A 35 1.24 -16.47 -15.06
C GLY A 35 1.32 -17.59 -14.01
N ARG A 36 1.99 -18.71 -14.32
CA ARG A 36 2.16 -19.82 -13.37
C ARG A 36 3.14 -19.53 -12.24
N LEU A 37 4.22 -18.79 -12.48
CA LEU A 37 5.15 -18.36 -11.42
C LEU A 37 4.49 -17.33 -10.49
N ALA A 38 3.69 -16.40 -11.03
CA ALA A 38 2.91 -15.48 -10.22
C ALA A 38 1.83 -16.22 -9.40
N ALA A 39 1.17 -17.23 -9.97
CA ALA A 39 0.19 -18.05 -9.26
C ALA A 39 0.83 -18.92 -8.15
N ALA A 40 1.99 -19.53 -8.42
CA ALA A 40 2.72 -20.35 -7.44
C ALA A 40 3.35 -19.51 -6.31
N CYS A 41 3.75 -18.26 -6.60
CA CYS A 41 4.22 -17.34 -5.56
C CYS A 41 3.05 -16.81 -4.70
N LYS A 42 1.87 -16.63 -5.31
CA LYS A 42 0.62 -16.26 -4.64
C LYS A 42 0.12 -17.33 -3.64
N GLU A 43 0.50 -18.60 -3.83
CA GLU A 43 0.12 -19.69 -2.92
C GLU A 43 0.91 -19.74 -1.60
N ARG A 44 2.06 -19.06 -1.48
CA ARG A 44 2.90 -19.08 -0.27
C ARG A 44 2.93 -17.79 0.53
N ILE A 45 2.52 -16.69 -0.07
CA ILE A 45 2.53 -15.38 0.58
C ILE A 45 1.13 -15.15 1.15
N GLY A 46 0.99 -15.34 2.46
CA GLY A 46 -0.28 -15.09 3.14
C GLY A 46 -0.79 -13.68 2.86
N PRO A 47 -2.12 -13.43 2.95
CA PRO A 47 -2.72 -12.14 2.62
C PRO A 47 -2.06 -10.98 3.36
N ALA A 48 -1.61 -11.19 4.60
CA ALA A 48 -0.89 -10.19 5.40
C ALA A 48 0.44 -9.74 4.77
N VAL A 49 1.20 -10.65 4.15
CA VAL A 49 2.48 -10.33 3.53
C VAL A 49 2.26 -9.62 2.20
N GLU A 50 1.21 -9.96 1.45
CA GLU A 50 0.81 -9.20 0.25
C GLU A 50 0.45 -7.74 0.60
N VAL A 51 -0.32 -7.55 1.68
CA VAL A 51 -0.64 -6.21 2.20
C VAL A 51 0.63 -5.47 2.63
N ALA A 52 1.53 -6.12 3.37
CA ALA A 52 2.77 -5.52 3.82
C ALA A 52 3.66 -5.09 2.64
N LEU A 53 3.87 -5.96 1.65
CA LEU A 53 4.68 -5.65 0.48
C LEU A 53 4.12 -4.50 -0.36
N ARG A 54 2.78 -4.41 -0.46
CA ARG A 54 2.13 -3.27 -1.14
C ARG A 54 2.15 -1.99 -0.31
N ALA A 55 2.06 -2.09 1.01
CA ALA A 55 2.06 -0.94 1.91
C ALA A 55 3.45 -0.34 2.10
N LEU A 56 4.51 -1.16 2.08
CA LEU A 56 5.89 -0.75 2.33
C LEU A 56 6.34 0.51 1.59
N PRO A 57 6.22 0.64 0.25
CA PRO A 57 6.66 1.85 -0.45
C PRO A 57 5.93 3.11 0.04
N PHE A 58 4.62 3.01 0.25
CA PHE A 58 3.82 4.12 0.78
C PHE A 58 4.21 4.45 2.23
N MET A 59 4.43 3.44 3.08
CA MET A 59 4.90 3.64 4.45
C MET A 59 6.27 4.31 4.50
N THR A 60 7.21 3.90 3.64
CA THR A 60 8.53 4.54 3.57
C THR A 60 8.44 5.98 3.12
N HIS A 61 7.55 6.29 2.17
CA HIS A 61 7.31 7.66 1.72
C HIS A 61 6.73 8.53 2.86
N ALA A 62 5.67 8.06 3.51
CA ALA A 62 5.07 8.72 4.67
C ALA A 62 6.06 8.91 5.84
N ALA A 63 6.98 7.96 6.05
CA ALA A 63 8.04 8.09 7.04
C ALA A 63 9.06 9.17 6.68
N LEU A 64 9.40 9.35 5.40
CA LEU A 64 10.26 10.45 4.97
C LEU A 64 9.57 11.81 5.15
N ASP A 65 8.31 11.93 4.78
CA ASP A 65 7.51 13.14 5.01
C ASP A 65 7.39 13.46 6.51
N GLY A 66 7.12 12.43 7.33
CA GLY A 66 7.14 12.53 8.79
C GLY A 66 8.48 13.01 9.32
N ALA A 67 9.59 12.46 8.80
CA ALA A 67 10.93 12.85 9.20
C ALA A 67 11.20 14.33 8.87
N ILE A 68 10.74 14.81 7.72
CA ILE A 68 10.82 16.23 7.32
C ILE A 68 9.99 17.10 8.28
N LEU A 69 8.77 16.69 8.63
CA LEU A 69 7.96 17.39 9.66
C LEU A 69 8.70 17.49 10.99
N GLY A 70 9.40 16.43 11.39
CA GLY A 70 10.21 16.40 12.61
C GLY A 70 11.40 17.36 12.63
N THR A 71 11.81 17.92 11.48
CA THR A 71 12.88 18.94 11.40
C THR A 71 12.39 20.36 11.69
N ALA A 72 11.07 20.57 11.75
CA ALA A 72 10.50 21.90 11.95
C ALA A 72 10.71 22.37 13.40
N HIS A 73 11.52 23.43 13.58
CA HIS A 73 11.84 24.02 14.88
C HIS A 73 10.95 25.23 15.23
N SER A 74 10.02 25.61 14.35
CA SER A 74 9.07 26.71 14.59
C SER A 74 7.69 26.38 14.00
N PRO A 75 6.60 26.90 14.59
CA PRO A 75 5.24 26.65 14.09
C PRO A 75 5.02 27.19 12.68
N THR A 76 5.65 28.31 12.32
CA THR A 76 5.56 28.89 10.97
C THR A 76 6.23 27.98 9.93
N LEU A 77 7.41 27.45 10.24
CA LEU A 77 8.09 26.50 9.37
C LEU A 77 7.31 25.17 9.27
N LEU A 78 6.76 24.70 10.38
CA LEU A 78 5.91 23.51 10.41
C LEU A 78 4.69 23.69 9.49
N ALA A 79 4.00 24.83 9.57
CA ALA A 79 2.86 25.11 8.69
C ALA A 79 3.26 25.16 7.20
N ALA A 80 4.40 25.79 6.89
CA ALA A 80 4.90 25.88 5.52
C ALA A 80 5.26 24.50 4.92
N ILE A 81 5.79 23.58 5.74
CA ILE A 81 6.13 22.20 5.36
C ILE A 81 4.89 21.29 5.36
N ALA A 82 3.97 21.47 6.29
CA ALA A 82 2.80 20.61 6.45
C ALA A 82 1.82 20.73 5.28
N LEU A 83 1.61 21.94 4.74
CA LEU A 83 0.70 22.14 3.60
C LEU A 83 1.04 21.28 2.37
N PRO A 84 2.27 21.29 1.82
CA PRO A 84 2.60 20.43 0.69
C PRO A 84 2.52 18.95 1.05
N ILE A 85 2.94 18.55 2.26
CA ILE A 85 2.85 17.16 2.71
C ILE A 85 1.39 16.69 2.77
N ILE A 86 0.46 17.52 3.26
CA ILE A 86 -0.98 17.20 3.27
C ILE A 86 -1.49 16.98 1.84
N LEU A 87 -1.09 17.83 0.88
CA LEU A 87 -1.48 17.67 -0.52
C LEU A 87 -0.94 16.35 -1.12
N CYS A 88 0.32 16.02 -0.85
CA CYS A 88 0.92 14.74 -1.27
C CYS A 88 0.21 13.55 -0.63
N THR A 89 -0.10 13.64 0.67
CA THR A 89 -0.80 12.59 1.43
C THR A 89 -2.15 12.25 0.80
N VAL A 90 -2.92 13.26 0.38
CA VAL A 90 -4.21 13.05 -0.29
C VAL A 90 -4.03 12.33 -1.63
N GLN A 91 -3.00 12.69 -2.39
CA GLN A 91 -2.68 12.05 -3.67
C GLN A 91 -2.27 10.59 -3.48
N ASP A 92 -1.43 10.31 -2.48
CA ASP A 92 -0.99 8.95 -2.13
C ASP A 92 -2.14 8.05 -1.72
N VAL A 93 -3.05 8.54 -0.88
CA VAL A 93 -4.26 7.79 -0.50
C VAL A 93 -5.10 7.51 -1.75
N GLY A 94 -5.24 8.47 -2.66
CA GLY A 94 -5.91 8.27 -3.94
C GLY A 94 -5.26 7.16 -4.76
N VAL A 95 -3.94 7.17 -4.90
CA VAL A 95 -3.16 6.15 -5.62
C VAL A 95 -3.31 4.78 -4.95
N ILE A 96 -3.22 4.69 -3.62
CA ILE A 96 -3.41 3.44 -2.86
C ILE A 96 -4.79 2.85 -3.15
N VAL A 97 -5.85 3.67 -3.04
CA VAL A 97 -7.23 3.22 -3.23
C VAL A 97 -7.46 2.77 -4.67
N ILE A 98 -7.00 3.53 -5.67
CA ILE A 98 -7.15 3.19 -7.09
C ILE A 98 -6.38 1.90 -7.41
N ASN A 99 -5.14 1.78 -6.96
CA ASN A 99 -4.28 0.63 -7.25
C ASN A 99 -4.81 -0.66 -6.61
N LEU A 100 -5.24 -0.60 -5.35
CA LEU A 100 -5.83 -1.74 -4.66
C LEU A 100 -7.21 -2.13 -5.22
N SER A 101 -8.02 -1.14 -5.61
CA SER A 101 -9.30 -1.38 -6.28
C SER A 101 -9.10 -2.05 -7.65
N ALA A 102 -8.13 -1.58 -8.45
CA ALA A 102 -7.78 -2.17 -9.74
C ALA A 102 -7.24 -3.61 -9.60
N SER A 103 -6.61 -3.92 -8.47
CA SER A 103 -6.12 -5.27 -8.13
C SER A 103 -7.22 -6.21 -7.60
N GLY A 104 -8.46 -5.74 -7.49
CA GLY A 104 -9.58 -6.51 -6.91
C GLY A 104 -9.42 -6.78 -5.41
N SER A 105 -8.68 -5.93 -4.69
CA SER A 105 -8.45 -6.09 -3.26
C SER A 105 -9.71 -5.82 -2.45
N SER A 106 -9.82 -6.44 -1.28
CA SER A 106 -10.98 -6.21 -0.41
C SER A 106 -10.92 -4.80 0.21
N ARG A 107 -12.10 -4.26 0.57
CA ARG A 107 -12.19 -2.97 1.29
C ARG A 107 -11.38 -2.99 2.58
N PHE A 108 -11.41 -4.11 3.30
CA PHE A 108 -10.66 -4.28 4.54
C PHE A 108 -9.15 -4.14 4.32
N VAL A 109 -8.60 -4.78 3.28
CA VAL A 109 -7.19 -4.65 2.91
C VAL A 109 -6.85 -3.20 2.57
N THR A 110 -7.70 -2.55 1.78
CA THR A 110 -7.50 -1.15 1.38
C THR A 110 -7.44 -0.22 2.59
N LEU A 111 -8.40 -0.32 3.51
CA LEU A 111 -8.42 0.46 4.74
C LEU A 111 -7.20 0.17 5.63
N THR A 112 -6.78 -1.09 5.71
CA THR A 112 -5.60 -1.48 6.48
C THR A 112 -4.32 -0.88 5.88
N THR A 113 -4.16 -0.90 4.56
CA THR A 113 -3.03 -0.27 3.88
C THR A 113 -3.01 1.24 4.10
N VAL A 114 -4.16 1.92 4.00
CA VAL A 114 -4.27 3.37 4.27
C VAL A 114 -3.94 3.69 5.73
N ALA A 115 -4.40 2.87 6.68
CA ALA A 115 -4.06 3.04 8.09
C ALA A 115 -2.55 2.87 8.32
N LEU A 116 -1.94 1.82 7.76
CA LEU A 116 -0.49 1.58 7.83
C LEU A 116 0.31 2.73 7.21
N PHE A 117 -0.12 3.26 6.06
CA PHE A 117 0.46 4.46 5.46
C PHE A 117 0.44 5.64 6.44
N GLY A 118 -0.70 5.90 7.09
CA GLY A 118 -0.84 6.96 8.08
C GLY A 118 0.12 6.82 9.28
N THR A 119 0.47 5.60 9.68
CA THR A 119 1.46 5.36 10.76
C THR A 119 2.89 5.73 10.38
N GLY A 120 3.20 5.86 9.08
CA GLY A 120 4.52 6.28 8.61
C GLY A 120 4.89 7.68 9.09
N PHE A 121 3.96 8.63 9.04
CA PHE A 121 4.20 10.03 9.44
C PHE A 121 4.69 10.18 10.90
N PRO A 122 3.95 9.71 11.93
CA PRO A 122 4.42 9.85 13.31
C PRO A 122 5.70 9.05 13.55
N LEU A 123 5.91 7.92 12.87
CA LEU A 123 7.10 7.10 13.02
C LEU A 123 8.35 7.81 12.49
N GLY A 124 8.25 8.44 11.32
CA GLY A 124 9.30 9.29 10.75
C GLY A 124 9.62 10.50 11.62
N ALA A 125 8.59 11.22 12.07
CA ALA A 125 8.75 12.38 12.94
C ALA A 125 9.42 12.01 14.27
N ALA A 126 8.95 10.93 14.91
CA ALA A 126 9.51 10.43 16.15
C ALA A 126 10.97 9.99 15.98
N ALA A 127 11.30 9.33 14.86
CA ALA A 127 12.68 8.93 14.56
C ALA A 127 13.59 10.16 14.42
N THR A 128 13.17 11.19 13.68
CA THR A 128 13.96 12.43 13.56
C THR A 128 14.14 13.11 14.91
N ILE A 129 13.06 13.27 15.69
CA ILE A 129 13.13 13.90 17.01
C ILE A 129 14.05 13.10 17.95
N ALA A 130 13.98 11.76 17.93
CA ALA A 130 14.83 10.92 18.75
C ALA A 130 16.32 11.04 18.35
N LEU A 131 16.61 11.22 17.07
CA LEU A 131 17.97 11.39 16.55
C LEU A 131 18.53 12.80 16.75
N THR A 132 17.67 13.82 16.82
CA THR A 132 18.07 15.22 17.04
C THR A 132 17.94 15.66 18.49
N ALA A 133 17.36 14.84 19.36
CA ALA A 133 17.32 15.08 20.79
C ALA A 133 18.77 15.23 21.29
N PRO A 134 19.09 16.34 21.98
CA PRO A 134 20.41 16.49 22.57
C PRO A 134 20.60 15.31 23.51
N SER A 135 21.66 14.52 23.27
CA SER A 135 22.10 13.50 24.21
C SER A 135 22.24 14.22 25.55
N ALA A 136 21.33 13.94 26.48
CA ALA A 136 21.45 14.40 27.85
C ALA A 136 22.72 13.75 28.37
N SER A 137 23.85 14.43 28.22
CA SER A 137 25.11 14.03 28.78
C SER A 137 24.85 13.95 30.27
N THR A 138 24.80 12.73 30.77
CA THR A 138 24.75 12.39 32.18
C THR A 138 25.86 13.19 32.85
N GLY A 139 25.49 14.30 33.48
CA GLY A 139 26.36 15.11 34.31
C GLY A 139 26.76 14.27 35.51
N GLY A 140 27.78 13.44 35.31
CA GLY A 140 28.58 12.88 36.38
C GLY A 140 29.60 13.94 36.79
N ASP A 141 29.13 14.95 37.51
CA ASP A 141 30.02 15.74 38.36
C ASP A 141 30.34 14.87 39.60
N LEU A 142 31.49 14.20 39.54
CA LEU A 142 32.19 13.60 40.69
C LEU A 142 33.53 14.34 40.86
#